data_AF-A0AAV0R7A1-F1
#
_entry.id   AF-A0AAV0R7A1-F1
#
_cell.length_a   1.000
_cell.length_b   1.000
_cell.length_c   1.000
_cell.angle_alpha   90.00
_cell.angle_beta   90.00
_cell.angle_gamma   90.00
#
_symmetry.space_group_name_H-M   'P 1'
#
loop_
_entity.id
_entity.type
_entity.pdbx_description
1 polymer ?
#
loop_
_entity_poly.entity_id
_entity_poly.type
_entity_poly.pdbx_seq_one_letter_code
_entity_poly.pdbx_strand_id
1 'polypeptide(L)' 'MCPGKEYARLEILVFMHNLVKRFKFEKLIPDEKIVVNPIAVPANGLPVRLFPHNA' A
#
# COMPACT_ATOMS: atom_id res chain seq x y z
N MET A 1 16.47 -16.47 2.59
CA MET A 1 15.08 -16.64 3.09
C MET A 1 14.84 -15.62 4.20
N CYS A 2 13.70 -14.91 4.21
CA CYS A 2 13.37 -13.94 5.24
C CYS A 2 12.64 -14.63 6.42
N PRO A 3 13.16 -14.59 7.65
CA PRO A 3 12.49 -15.16 8.82
C PRO A 3 11.10 -14.57 9.09
N GLY A 4 10.91 -13.29 8.76
CA GLY A 4 9.65 -12.59 8.95
C GLY A 4 8.59 -12.83 7.88
N LYS A 5 8.83 -13.72 6.89
CA LYS A 5 7.95 -13.87 5.71
C LYS A 5 6.50 -14.18 6.08
N GLU A 6 6.26 -15.12 7.00
CA GLU A 6 4.90 -15.51 7.38
C GLU A 6 4.21 -14.45 8.23
N TYR A 7 4.96 -13.76 9.08
CA TYR A 7 4.42 -12.65 9.88
C TYR A 7 4.06 -11.45 9.01
N ALA A 8 4.94 -11.04 8.11
CA ALA A 8 4.67 -9.96 7.14
C ALA A 8 3.45 -10.28 6.27
N ARG A 9 3.25 -11.55 5.88
CA ARG A 9 2.06 -11.97 5.13
C ARG A 9 0.77 -11.76 5.93
N LEU A 10 0.79 -12.07 7.22
CA LEU A 10 -0.35 -11.82 8.11
C LEU A 10 -0.61 -10.32 8.29
N GLU A 11 0.42 -9.52 8.55
CA GLU A 11 0.31 -8.07 8.71
C GLU A 11 -0.27 -7.39 7.46
N ILE A 12 0.26 -7.72 6.28
CA ILE A 12 -0.23 -7.20 5.00
C ILE A 12 -1.71 -7.59 4.80
N LEU A 13 -2.08 -8.83 5.10
CA LEU A 13 -3.46 -9.29 4.95
C LEU A 13 -4.43 -8.52 5.87
N VAL A 14 -4.07 -8.37 7.14
CA VAL A 14 -4.90 -7.63 8.12
C VAL A 14 -5.01 -6.16 7.74
N PHE A 15 -3.89 -5.56 7.31
CA PHE A 15 -3.87 -4.18 6.83
C PHE A 15 -4.78 -4.00 5.61
N MET A 16 -4.63 -4.84 4.58
CA MET A 16 -5.44 -4.78 3.36
C MET A 16 -6.91 -5.00 3.65
N HIS A 17 -7.28 -5.97 4.50
CA HIS A 17 -8.66 -6.22 4.90
C HIS A 17 -9.29 -4.96 5.51
N ASN A 18 -8.63 -4.33 6.48
CA ASN A 18 -9.16 -3.11 7.11
C ASN A 18 -9.20 -1.94 6.14
N LEU A 19 -8.17 -1.76 5.33
CA LEU A 19 -8.08 -0.68 4.35
C LEU A 19 -9.23 -0.75 3.34
N VAL A 20 -9.41 -1.89 2.67
CA VAL A 20 -10.44 -2.04 1.61
C VAL A 20 -11.86 -2.14 2.17
N LYS A 21 -12.05 -2.58 3.42
CA LYS A 21 -13.38 -2.63 4.04
C LYS A 21 -13.86 -1.26 4.49
N ARG A 22 -12.93 -0.38 4.90
CA ARG A 22 -13.27 0.92 5.49
C ARG A 22 -13.07 2.09 4.53
N PHE A 23 -12.27 1.94 3.48
CA PHE A 23 -11.91 3.04 2.60
C PHE A 23 -11.91 2.64 1.12
N LYS A 24 -12.37 3.56 0.26
CA LYS A 24 -11.90 3.65 -1.13
C LYS A 24 -10.64 4.50 -1.15
N PHE A 25 -9.71 4.22 -2.04
CA PHE A 25 -8.53 5.06 -2.20
C PHE A 25 -8.17 5.28 -3.66
N GLU A 26 -7.62 6.46 -3.94
CA GLU A 26 -7.11 6.84 -5.26
C GLU A 26 -5.65 7.28 -5.15
N LYS A 27 -4.87 7.04 -6.20
CA LYS A 27 -3.51 7.59 -6.30
C LYS A 27 -3.62 9.08 -6.57
N LEU A 28 -2.85 9.89 -5.85
CA LEU A 28 -2.74 11.32 -6.13
C LEU A 28 -1.91 11.59 -7.40
N ILE A 29 -1.01 10.66 -7.75
CA ILE A 29 -0.15 10.73 -8.94
C ILE A 29 -0.38 9.45 -9.76
N PRO A 30 -1.21 9.48 -10.82
CA PRO A 30 -1.58 8.29 -11.58
C PRO A 30 -0.39 7.56 -12.23
N ASP A 31 0.54 8.34 -12.80
CA ASP A 31 1.69 7.88 -13.59
C ASP A 31 3.02 8.13 -12.88
N GLU A 32 3.02 7.92 -11.56
CA GLU A 32 4.21 8.08 -10.75
C GLU A 32 5.32 7.14 -11.22
N LYS A 33 6.53 7.70 -11.45
CA LYS A 33 7.70 6.92 -11.84
C LYS A 33 8.13 5.99 -10.71
N ILE A 34 8.53 4.78 -11.06
CA ILE A 34 9.17 3.83 -10.16
C ILE A 34 10.68 4.00 -10.29
N VAL A 35 11.35 4.27 -9.17
CA VAL A 35 12.82 4.37 -9.09
C VAL A 35 13.34 3.10 -8.42
N VAL A 36 14.46 2.56 -8.93
CA VAL A 36 15.08 1.35 -8.39
C VAL A 36 16.41 1.72 -7.76
N ASN A 37 16.49 1.70 -6.42
CA ASN A 37 17.77 1.85 -5.72
C ASN A 37 17.70 1.44 -4.22
N PRO A 38 18.14 0.24 -3.80
CA PRO A 38 18.39 -0.97 -4.60
C PRO A 38 17.09 -1.74 -4.94
N ILE A 39 15.94 -1.33 -4.38
CA ILE A 39 14.62 -1.94 -4.59
C ILE A 39 13.73 -0.94 -5.34
N ALA A 40 12.74 -1.44 -6.08
CA ALA A 40 11.76 -0.62 -6.79
C ALA A 40 10.79 0.06 -5.81
N VAL A 41 10.77 1.39 -5.82
CA VAL A 41 9.87 2.22 -5.01
C VAL A 41 9.28 3.37 -5.84
N PRO A 42 8.05 3.82 -5.54
CA PRO A 42 7.47 5.01 -6.16
C PRO A 42 8.28 6.26 -5.81
N ALA A 43 8.55 7.13 -6.80
CA ALA A 43 9.46 8.27 -6.66
C ALA A 43 9.07 9.26 -5.53
N ASN A 44 7.79 9.38 -5.21
CA ASN A 44 7.23 10.24 -4.17
C ASN A 44 6.48 9.44 -3.09
N GLY A 45 6.73 8.13 -2.97
CA GLY A 45 6.21 7.32 -1.86
C GLY A 45 4.74 6.90 -1.96
N LEU A 46 4.12 6.95 -3.16
CA LEU A 46 2.72 6.57 -3.41
C LEU A 46 1.71 7.34 -2.54
N PRO A 47 1.64 8.68 -2.70
CA PRO A 47 0.64 9.46 -2.00
C PRO A 47 -0.77 9.04 -2.45
N VAL A 48 -1.62 8.65 -1.49
CA VAL A 48 -3.01 8.23 -1.72
C VAL A 48 -3.98 9.14 -0.98
N ARG A 49 -5.18 9.31 -1.55
CA ARG A 49 -6.31 9.90 -0.85
C ARG A 49 -7.27 8.80 -0.42
N LEU A 50 -7.65 8.80 0.85
CA LEU A 50 -8.61 7.85 1.42
C LEU A 50 -10.00 8.48 1.52
N PHE A 51 -11.02 7.76 1.09
CA PHE A 51 -12.42 8.10 1.25
C PHE A 51 -13.09 7.03 2.12
N PRO A 52 -13.63 7.38 3.29
CA PRO A 52 -14.31 6.41 4.14
C PRO A 52 -15.52 5.84 3.40
N HIS A 53 -15.75 4.54 3.55
CA HIS A 53 -17.03 3.94 3.23
C HIS A 53 -18.08 4.48 4.20
N ASN A 54 -19.28 4.76 3.67
CA ASN A 54 -20.42 5.06 4.52
C ASN A 54 -20.64 3.87 5.47
N ALA A 55 -20.72 4.15 6.76
CA ALA A 55 -20.93 3.16 7.81
C ALA A 55 -22.32 2.52 7.71
#